data_AF-A0A671STY8-F1
#
_entry.id   AF-A0A671STY8-F1
#
_cell.length_a   1.000
_cell.length_b   1.000
_cell.length_c   1.000
_cell.angle_alpha   90.00
_cell.angle_beta   90.00
_cell.angle_gamma   90.00
#
_symmetry.space_group_name_H-M   'P 1'
#
loop_
_entity.id
_entity.type
_entity.pdbx_description
1 polymer ?
#
loop_
_entity_poly.entity_id
_entity_poly.type
_entity_poly.pdbx_seq_one_letter_code
_entity_poly.pdbx_strand_id
1 'polypeptide(L)'
;MCSLISSSNGTCLKGMSSSTIFRPASVSQEEMLELIDKFNRDRGISGLLHINERAICNAVAPEKDVDGFHIVNIGKLCLDQRCMVPATAAAVWEIIRRTGL
;
A
#
# COMPACT_ATOMS: atom_id res chain seq x y z
N MET A 1 4.38 6.44 -5.13
CA MET A 1 3.29 6.01 -6.03
C MET A 1 2.14 7.00 -5.85
N CYS A 2 1.45 7.38 -6.92
CA CYS A 2 0.22 8.16 -6.83
C CYS A 2 -0.96 7.22 -7.06
N SER A 3 -1.76 7.03 -6.01
CA SER A 3 -2.98 6.26 -6.09
C SER A 3 -4.15 7.25 -6.21
N LEU A 4 -4.96 7.09 -7.25
CA LEU A 4 -6.16 7.88 -7.49
C LEU A 4 -7.37 7.18 -6.91
N ILE A 5 -8.29 7.98 -6.36
CA ILE A 5 -9.60 7.51 -5.92
C ILE A 5 -10.66 8.29 -6.71
N SER A 6 -11.41 7.58 -7.55
CA SER A 6 -12.57 8.12 -8.25
C SER A 6 -13.87 7.60 -7.61
N SER A 7 -14.78 8.52 -7.30
CA SER A 7 -16.11 8.16 -6.82
C SER A 7 -17.02 7.96 -8.03
N SER A 8 -17.28 6.69 -8.35
CA SER A 8 -18.52 6.33 -9.04
C SER A 8 -19.56 5.97 -7.96
N ASN A 9 -20.85 6.12 -8.27
CA ASN A 9 -21.93 5.84 -7.33
C ASN A 9 -22.07 4.34 -7.05
N GLY A 10 -21.17 3.85 -6.20
CA GLY A 10 -21.64 3.24 -5.00
C GLY A 10 -20.52 2.92 -4.01
N THR A 11 -20.94 2.50 -2.84
CA THR A 11 -20.21 1.81 -1.77
C THR A 11 -18.72 1.43 -1.99
N CYS A 12 -17.87 1.69 -0.99
CA CYS A 12 -16.66 0.90 -0.65
C CYS A 12 -16.98 -0.57 -0.26
N LEU A 13 -18.23 -0.97 -0.53
CA LEU A 13 -18.87 -2.28 -0.53
C LEU A 13 -19.77 -2.50 -1.79
N LYS A 14 -19.63 -1.66 -2.85
CA LYS A 14 -20.32 -1.63 -4.18
C LYS A 14 -20.14 -0.26 -4.90
N GLY A 15 -18.98 0.13 -5.48
CA GLY A 15 -18.87 1.28 -6.42
C GLY A 15 -17.78 2.36 -6.28
N MET A 16 -16.86 2.32 -5.31
CA MET A 16 -15.67 3.19 -5.34
C MET A 16 -14.66 2.57 -6.31
N SER A 17 -14.20 3.34 -7.30
CA SER A 17 -13.17 2.91 -8.25
C SER A 17 -11.83 3.54 -7.86
N SER A 18 -10.81 2.71 -7.62
CA SER A 18 -9.44 3.20 -7.41
C SER A 18 -8.60 2.88 -8.63
N SER A 19 -7.81 3.84 -9.11
CA SER A 19 -6.85 3.65 -10.19
C SER A 19 -5.45 4.09 -9.73
N THR A 20 -4.46 3.23 -9.89
CA THR A 20 -3.08 3.57 -9.48
C THR A 20 -2.27 3.95 -10.71
N ILE A 21 -1.64 5.13 -10.69
CA ILE A 21 -0.77 5.59 -11.77
C ILE A 21 0.68 5.50 -11.32
N PHE A 22 1.44 4.67 -12.02
CA PHE A 22 2.87 4.52 -11.81
C PHE A 22 3.62 5.57 -12.63
N ARG A 23 4.51 6.30 -11.95
CA ARG A 23 5.46 7.22 -12.58
C ARG A 23 6.88 6.83 -12.17
N PRO A 24 7.86 6.98 -13.08
CA PRO A 24 9.26 6.75 -12.75
C PRO A 24 9.74 7.76 -11.71
N ALA A 25 10.76 7.41 -10.92
CA ALA A 25 11.35 8.30 -9.92
C ALA A 25 12.04 9.53 -10.53
N SER A 26 12.33 9.51 -11.84
CA SER A 26 12.93 10.59 -12.61
C SER A 26 11.92 11.61 -13.16
N VAL A 27 10.62 11.48 -12.81
CA VAL A 27 9.60 12.46 -13.21
C VAL A 27 9.98 13.86 -12.72
N SER A 28 9.90 14.87 -13.60
CA SER A 28 10.19 16.24 -13.19
C SER A 28 9.09 16.80 -12.29
N GLN A 29 9.41 17.85 -11.55
CA GLN A 29 8.43 18.53 -10.69
C GLN A 29 7.31 19.15 -11.53
N GLU A 30 7.65 19.72 -12.69
CA GLU A 30 6.68 20.32 -13.62
C GLU A 30 5.68 19.28 -14.14
N GLU A 31 6.17 18.10 -14.58
CA GLU A 31 5.30 17.01 -15.03
C GLU A 31 4.38 16.50 -13.91
N MET A 32 4.87 16.49 -12.68
CA MET A 32 4.07 16.09 -11.52
C MET A 32 2.96 17.11 -11.23
N LEU A 33 3.26 18.41 -11.29
CA LEU A 33 2.30 19.48 -11.05
C LEU A 33 1.22 19.55 -12.13
N GLU A 34 1.59 19.35 -13.41
CA GLU A 34 0.62 19.26 -14.51
C GLU A 34 -0.35 18.09 -14.33
N LEU A 35 0.15 16.96 -13.83
CA LEU A 35 -0.66 15.77 -13.55
C LEU A 35 -1.65 16.03 -12.40
N ILE A 36 -1.18 16.67 -11.33
CA ILE A 36 -2.02 17.08 -10.20
C ILE A 36 -3.12 18.07 -10.66
N ASP A 37 -2.76 19.07 -11.45
CA ASP A 37 -3.70 20.06 -12.00
C ASP A 37 -4.74 19.42 -12.91
N LYS A 38 -4.32 18.47 -13.76
CA LYS A 38 -5.22 17.65 -14.58
C LYS A 38 -6.23 16.88 -13.73
N PHE A 39 -5.79 16.26 -12.63
CA PHE A 39 -6.69 15.48 -11.76
C PHE A 39 -7.59 16.36 -10.89
N ASN A 40 -7.11 17.51 -10.42
CA ASN A 40 -7.94 18.47 -9.70
C ASN A 40 -9.08 19.02 -10.56
N ARG A 41 -8.92 19.06 -11.89
CA ARG A 41 -9.97 19.48 -12.84
C ARG A 41 -10.90 18.35 -13.26
N ASP A 42 -10.55 17.10 -13.00
CA ASP A 42 -11.37 15.94 -13.34
C ASP A 42 -12.47 15.74 -12.29
N ARG A 43 -13.73 16.01 -12.68
CA ARG A 43 -14.90 15.85 -11.79
C ARG A 43 -15.18 14.39 -11.42
N GLY A 44 -14.57 13.41 -12.09
CA GLY A 44 -14.64 12.00 -11.75
C GLY A 44 -13.69 11.60 -10.61
N ILE A 45 -12.71 12.44 -10.25
CA ILE A 45 -11.72 12.15 -9.22
C ILE A 45 -12.12 12.90 -7.95
N SER A 46 -12.35 12.14 -6.87
CA SER A 46 -12.79 12.71 -5.59
C SER A 46 -11.66 12.90 -4.61
N GLY A 47 -10.50 12.27 -4.85
CA GLY A 47 -9.33 12.41 -3.98
C GLY A 47 -8.04 11.97 -4.65
N LEU A 48 -6.99 12.76 -4.39
CA LEU A 48 -5.61 12.46 -4.74
C LEU A 48 -4.83 12.17 -3.47
N LEU A 49 -4.23 10.97 -3.37
CA LEU A 49 -3.40 10.60 -2.22
C LEU A 49 -1.96 10.35 -2.67
N HIS A 50 -1.06 11.18 -2.15
CA HIS A 50 0.39 10.99 -2.27
C HIS A 50 0.87 10.31 -0.99
N ILE A 51 0.88 9.00 -0.99
CA ILE A 51 1.29 8.20 0.16
C ILE A 51 2.63 7.53 -0.13
N ASN A 52 3.61 7.79 0.72
CA ASN A 52 4.77 6.92 0.83
C ASN A 52 4.39 5.73 1.70
N GLU A 53 3.98 4.64 1.06
CA GLU A 53 3.53 3.41 1.73
C GLU A 53 4.56 2.92 2.75
N ARG A 54 5.86 3.01 2.43
CA ARG A 54 6.93 2.61 3.34
C ARG A 54 7.01 3.50 4.56
N ALA A 55 6.77 4.81 4.41
CA ALA A 55 6.72 5.73 5.55
C ALA A 55 5.51 5.41 6.46
N ILE A 56 4.37 5.02 5.89
CA ILE A 56 3.18 4.62 6.67
C ILE A 56 3.45 3.31 7.42
N CYS A 57 3.93 2.26 6.74
CA CYS A 57 4.25 0.99 7.38
C CYS A 57 5.27 1.15 8.52
N ASN A 58 6.25 2.05 8.35
CA ASN A 58 7.26 2.34 9.38
C ASN A 58 6.79 3.33 10.45
N ALA A 59 5.64 3.99 10.30
CA ALA A 59 5.08 4.86 11.33
C ALA A 59 4.30 4.05 12.40
N VAL A 60 3.84 2.85 12.06
CA VAL A 60 3.21 1.93 13.00
C VAL A 60 4.28 1.36 13.94
N ALA A 61 4.05 1.41 15.26
CA ALA A 61 4.98 0.82 16.21
C ALA A 61 5.20 -0.68 15.89
N PRO A 62 6.45 -1.20 15.85
CA PRO A 62 6.73 -2.58 15.47
C PRO A 62 5.97 -3.62 16.30
N GLU A 63 5.70 -3.32 17.57
CA GLU A 63 5.00 -4.21 18.51
C GLU A 63 3.49 -4.29 18.21
N LYS A 64 2.95 -3.34 17.44
CA LYS A 64 1.55 -3.24 17.04
C LYS A 64 1.33 -3.52 15.55
N ASP A 65 2.39 -3.83 14.82
CA ASP A 65 2.35 -4.14 13.38
C ASP A 65 1.87 -5.57 13.14
N VAL A 66 0.55 -5.75 13.19
CA VAL A 66 -0.13 -7.05 12.98
C VAL A 66 0.04 -7.58 11.55
N ASP A 67 0.26 -6.67 10.59
CA ASP A 67 0.46 -7.02 9.18
C ASP A 67 1.92 -7.40 8.87
N GLY A 68 2.86 -7.11 9.77
CA GLY A 68 4.27 -7.50 9.67
C GLY A 68 5.08 -6.70 8.64
N PHE A 69 4.63 -5.52 8.22
CA PHE A 69 5.28 -4.73 7.17
C PHE A 69 6.28 -3.69 7.67
N HIS A 70 6.36 -3.47 8.98
CA HIS A 70 7.37 -2.60 9.56
C HIS A 70 8.76 -3.16 9.25
N ILE A 71 9.70 -2.31 8.84
CA ILE A 71 11.03 -2.73 8.38
C ILE A 71 11.78 -3.57 9.42
N VAL A 72 11.58 -3.28 10.71
CA VAL A 72 12.12 -4.06 11.83
C VAL A 72 11.57 -5.49 11.88
N ASN A 73 10.27 -5.69 11.62
CA ASN A 73 9.67 -7.02 11.62
C ASN A 73 10.15 -7.83 10.41
N ILE A 74 10.21 -7.22 9.23
CA ILE A 74 10.80 -7.84 8.04
C ILE A 74 12.28 -8.19 8.26
N GLY A 75 13.07 -7.28 8.82
CA GLY A 75 14.49 -7.51 9.09
C GLY A 75 14.72 -8.63 10.10
N LYS A 76 13.94 -8.66 11.18
CA LYS A 76 13.96 -9.76 12.16
C LYS A 76 13.58 -11.09 11.52
N LEU A 77 12.56 -11.12 10.66
CA LEU A 77 12.16 -12.32 9.92
C LEU A 77 13.30 -12.86 9.05
N CYS A 78 13.99 -12.00 8.31
CA CYS A 78 15.13 -12.40 7.46
C CYS A 78 16.35 -12.91 8.25
N LEU A 79 16.42 -12.61 9.55
CA LEU A 79 17.50 -13.05 10.45
C LEU A 79 17.06 -14.23 11.34
N ASP A 80 15.92 -14.86 11.04
CA ASP A 80 15.30 -15.91 11.86
C ASP A 80 15.09 -15.49 13.34
N GLN A 81 14.84 -14.20 13.56
CA GLN A 81 14.55 -13.64 14.88
C GLN A 81 13.03 -13.55 15.12
N ARG A 82 12.65 -13.59 16.40
CA ARG A 82 11.25 -13.46 16.82
C ARG A 82 10.67 -12.10 16.41
N CYS A 83 9.58 -12.12 15.65
CA CYS A 83 8.88 -10.93 15.13
C CYS A 83 7.41 -11.21 14.81
N MET A 84 6.67 -10.16 14.45
CA MET A 84 5.38 -10.32 13.75
C MET A 84 5.65 -10.69 12.30
N VAL A 85 5.10 -11.82 11.85
CA VAL A 85 5.32 -12.34 10.49
C VAL A 85 4.23 -11.79 9.57
N PRO A 86 4.55 -11.41 8.32
CA PRO A 86 3.56 -10.98 7.37
C PRO A 86 2.42 -11.99 7.22
N ALA A 87 1.18 -11.53 7.39
CA ALA A 87 0.01 -12.39 7.48
C ALA A 87 -0.12 -13.35 6.28
N THR A 88 0.17 -12.87 5.06
CA THR A 88 0.15 -13.69 3.84
C THR A 88 1.23 -14.78 3.85
N ALA A 89 2.45 -14.46 4.27
CA ALA A 89 3.53 -15.44 4.35
C ALA A 89 3.22 -16.51 5.42
N ALA A 90 2.70 -16.08 6.56
CA ALA A 90 2.24 -16.98 7.63
C ALA A 90 1.10 -17.89 7.14
N ALA A 91 0.15 -17.36 6.36
CA ALA A 91 -0.95 -18.15 5.81
C ALA A 91 -0.45 -19.23 4.82
N VAL A 92 0.45 -18.87 3.90
CA VAL A 92 1.06 -19.85 2.97
C VAL A 92 1.79 -20.94 3.73
N TRP A 93 2.58 -20.57 4.74
CA TRP A 93 3.28 -21.52 5.60
C TRP A 93 2.32 -22.47 6.32
N GLU A 94 1.24 -21.95 6.88
CA GLU A 94 0.24 -22.75 7.58
C GLU A 94 -0.50 -23.70 6.62
N ILE A 95 -0.78 -23.27 5.39
CA ILE A 95 -1.35 -24.14 4.36
C ILE A 95 -0.41 -25.32 4.10
N ILE A 96 0.87 -25.06 3.82
CA ILE A 96 1.87 -26.11 3.58
C ILE A 96 1.92 -27.09 4.76
N ARG A 97 2.06 -26.55 5.98
CA ARG A 97 2.14 -27.34 7.22
C ARG A 97 0.91 -28.22 7.44
N ARG A 98 -0.29 -27.74 7.13
CA ARG A 98 -1.54 -28.51 7.27
C ARG A 98 -1.73 -29.55 6.18
N THR A 99 -1.21 -29.30 4.98
CA THR A 99 -1.27 -30.27 3.88
C THR A 99 -0.26 -31.40 4.00
N GLY A 100 0.73 -31.29 4.90
CA GLY A 100 1.74 -32.32 5.13
C GLY A 100 2.77 -32.44 4.00
N LEU A 101 2.99 -31.34 3.27
CA LEU A 101 4.11 -31.18 2.34
C LEU A 101 5.41 -30.86 3.07
#